data_AF-A0A7S3HWV6-F1
#
_entry.id   AF-A0A7S3HWV6-F1
#
_cell.length_a   1.000
_cell.length_b   1.000
_cell.length_c   1.000
_cell.angle_alpha   90.00
_cell.angle_beta   90.00
_cell.angle_gamma   90.00
#
_symmetry.space_group_name_H-M   'P 1'
#
loop_
_entity.id
_entity.type
_entity.pdbx_description
1 polymer ?
#
loop_
_entity_poly.entity_id
_entity_poly.type
_entity_poly.pdbx_seq_one_letter_code
_entity_poly.pdbx_strand_id
1 'polypeptide(L)'
;ENDRGVSYTFGADVVSDFLDEHNLDLVCRAHQVVEDGYEFFAKRQLVTVFSAPNYCGEFDNAGAMMSVDDTLMCSFQILKPAEKRRTLAASSSGTAASPPAKKSKT
;
A
#
# COMPACT_ATOMS: atom_id res chain seq x y z
N GLU A 1 24.33 -1.57 3.40
CA GLU A 1 24.31 -0.95 2.05
C GLU A 1 22.84 -0.83 1.64
N ASN A 2 22.43 0.24 0.97
CA ASN A 2 21.02 0.45 0.60
C ASN A 2 20.81 0.12 -0.87
N ASP A 3 19.94 -0.83 -1.17
CA ASP A 3 19.61 -1.27 -2.53
C ASP A 3 19.03 -0.15 -3.42
N ARG A 4 18.54 0.94 -2.82
CA ARG A 4 18.07 2.14 -3.55
C ARG A 4 19.21 3.05 -4.02
N GLY A 5 20.46 2.76 -3.65
CA GLY A 5 21.65 3.52 -4.06
C GLY A 5 21.81 4.90 -3.42
N VAL A 6 20.98 5.24 -2.42
CA VAL A 6 21.02 6.53 -1.72
C VAL A 6 20.88 6.32 -0.21
N SER A 7 21.74 6.97 0.58
CA SER A 7 21.77 6.89 2.04
C SER A 7 22.03 5.46 2.58
N TYR A 8 21.65 5.20 3.83
CA TYR A 8 21.97 3.99 4.57
C TYR A 8 20.72 3.21 5.00
N THR A 9 20.89 1.92 5.23
CA THR A 9 19.95 1.06 5.97
C THR A 9 20.42 0.97 7.42
N PHE A 10 19.51 0.83 8.37
CA PHE A 10 19.83 0.70 9.79
C PHE A 10 19.01 -0.43 10.44
N GLY A 11 19.60 -1.07 11.45
CA GLY A 11 19.01 -2.18 12.18
C GLY A 11 18.16 -1.75 13.37
N ALA A 12 17.63 -2.73 14.09
CA ALA A 12 16.83 -2.48 15.29
C ALA A 12 17.65 -1.93 16.48
N ASP A 13 18.95 -2.25 16.50
CA ASP A 13 19.94 -1.70 17.42
C ASP A 13 20.03 -0.17 17.29
N VAL A 14 20.22 0.32 16.07
CA VAL A 14 20.31 1.78 15.80
C VAL A 14 19.02 2.51 16.17
N VAL A 15 17.86 1.89 15.94
CA VAL A 15 16.57 2.47 16.37
C VAL A 15 16.50 2.59 17.89
N SER A 16 16.91 1.53 18.60
CA SER A 16 16.85 1.50 20.07
C SER A 16 17.79 2.56 20.65
N ASP A 17 19.05 2.59 20.20
CA ASP A 17 20.05 3.54 20.68
C ASP A 17 19.63 4.99 20.42
N PHE A 18 19.07 5.29 19.24
CA PHE A 18 18.59 6.63 18.90
C PHE A 18 17.44 7.08 19.80
N LEU A 19 16.48 6.20 20.07
CA LEU A 19 15.33 6.52 20.92
C LEU A 19 15.76 6.73 22.37
N ASP A 20 16.66 5.88 22.87
CA ASP A 20 17.22 5.99 24.22
C ASP A 20 18.03 7.29 24.40
N GLU A 21 18.88 7.64 23.42
CA GLU A 21 19.69 8.87 23.45
C GLU A 21 18.83 10.14 23.46
N HIS A 22 17.68 10.11 22.77
CA HIS A 22 16.81 11.28 22.62
C HIS A 22 15.57 11.27 23.51
N ASN A 23 15.42 10.27 24.39
CA ASN A 23 14.26 10.10 25.26
C ASN A 23 12.93 10.15 24.49
N LEU A 24 12.84 9.31 23.46
CA LEU A 24 11.67 9.13 22.59
C LEU A 24 11.19 7.68 22.63
N ASP A 25 9.90 7.44 22.34
CA ASP A 25 9.32 6.09 22.39
C ASP A 25 9.17 5.42 21.01
N LEU A 26 9.03 6.21 19.94
CA LEU A 26 8.63 5.70 18.62
C LEU A 26 9.19 6.54 17.47
N VAL A 27 9.76 5.86 16.47
CA VAL A 27 10.03 6.43 15.15
C VAL A 27 8.85 6.15 14.22
N CYS A 28 8.17 7.20 13.74
CA CYS A 28 7.15 7.10 12.70
C CYS A 28 7.70 7.55 11.35
N ARG A 29 7.61 6.70 10.32
CA ARG A 29 8.15 6.98 8.98
C ARG A 29 7.29 6.40 7.85
N ALA A 30 7.56 6.77 6.60
CA ALA A 30 6.78 6.34 5.42
C ALA A 30 7.61 5.58 4.38
N HIS A 31 7.81 6.08 3.15
CA HIS A 31 8.81 5.67 2.14
C HIS A 31 8.89 4.20 1.64
N GLN A 32 8.50 3.15 2.40
CA GLN A 32 8.44 1.76 1.93
C GLN A 32 6.97 1.30 1.85
N VAL A 33 6.60 0.65 0.75
CA VAL A 33 5.31 -0.02 0.60
C VAL A 33 5.28 -1.23 1.55
N VAL A 34 4.20 -1.38 2.32
CA VAL A 34 3.97 -2.50 3.25
C VAL A 34 2.55 -3.02 3.05
N GLU A 35 2.34 -4.32 3.22
CA GLU A 35 1.12 -5.04 2.82
C GLU A 35 -0.16 -4.42 3.40
N ASP A 36 -0.22 -4.22 4.72
CA ASP A 36 -1.39 -3.68 5.40
C ASP A 36 -1.42 -2.14 5.47
N GLY A 37 -0.50 -1.46 4.77
CA GLY A 37 -0.33 -0.01 4.86
C GLY A 37 0.34 0.46 6.15
N TYR A 38 0.59 -0.41 7.13
CA TYR A 38 1.50 -0.13 8.24
C TYR A 38 2.27 -1.39 8.65
N GLU A 39 3.47 -1.21 9.21
CA GLU A 39 4.29 -2.32 9.71
C GLU A 39 5.15 -1.86 10.89
N PHE A 40 5.20 -2.65 11.95
CA PHE A 40 6.10 -2.42 13.08
C PHE A 40 7.43 -3.14 12.91
N PHE A 41 8.50 -2.48 13.31
CA PHE A 41 9.86 -2.99 13.37
C PHE A 41 10.47 -2.70 14.75
N ALA A 42 11.63 -3.31 15.06
CA ALA A 42 12.41 -3.07 16.28
C ALA A 42 11.54 -3.12 17.57
N LYS A 43 10.88 -4.26 17.83
CA LYS A 43 9.98 -4.43 19.00
C LYS A 43 8.92 -3.33 19.13
N ARG A 44 8.38 -2.87 18.00
CA ARG A 44 7.37 -1.80 17.87
C ARG A 44 7.88 -0.39 18.16
N GLN A 45 9.19 -0.19 18.25
CA GLN A 45 9.82 1.12 18.40
C GLN A 45 9.96 1.90 17.08
N LEU A 46 9.72 1.25 15.94
CA LEU A 46 9.58 1.91 14.64
C LEU A 46 8.31 1.45 13.96
N VAL A 47 7.57 2.38 13.37
CA VAL A 47 6.42 2.11 12.51
C VAL A 47 6.63 2.71 11.12
N THR A 48 6.43 1.89 10.11
CA THR A 48 6.23 2.34 8.73
C THR A 48 4.75 2.55 8.48
N VAL A 49 4.36 3.70 7.94
CA VAL A 49 2.99 4.01 7.48
C VAL A 49 3.02 4.36 6.00
N PHE A 50 2.21 3.67 5.21
CA PHE A 50 2.07 3.87 3.78
C PHE A 50 0.60 4.08 3.43
N SER A 51 0.25 5.20 2.81
CA SER A 51 -1.15 5.64 2.67
C SER A 51 -1.73 5.51 1.27
N ALA A 52 -0.96 4.99 0.29
CA ALA A 52 -1.44 4.78 -1.07
C ALA A 52 -1.82 3.30 -1.30
N PRO A 53 -3.11 2.94 -1.22
CA PRO A 53 -3.53 1.57 -1.50
C PRO A 53 -3.35 1.23 -2.99
N ASN A 54 -3.03 -0.04 -3.27
CA ASN A 54 -2.75 -0.53 -4.62
C ASN A 54 -1.70 0.34 -5.33
N TYR A 55 -0.56 0.52 -4.67
CA TYR A 55 0.49 1.43 -5.13
C TYR A 55 0.90 1.12 -6.57
N CYS A 56 0.98 2.16 -7.42
CA CYS A 56 1.22 2.08 -8.86
C CYS A 56 0.29 1.13 -9.66
N GLY A 57 -0.72 0.51 -9.05
CA GLY A 57 -1.50 -0.56 -9.67
C GLY A 57 -0.76 -1.90 -9.83
N GLU A 58 0.41 -2.02 -9.21
CA GLU A 58 1.27 -3.22 -9.28
C GLU A 58 1.28 -4.00 -7.97
N PHE A 59 1.02 -3.30 -6.86
CA PHE A 59 0.94 -3.88 -5.52
C PHE A 59 -0.54 -4.05 -5.13
N ASP A 60 -0.83 -5.03 -4.28
CA ASP A 60 -2.16 -5.26 -3.68
C ASP A 60 -2.27 -4.70 -2.25
N ASN A 61 -1.30 -3.86 -1.85
CA ASN A 61 -1.22 -3.30 -0.51
C ASN A 61 -2.42 -2.44 -0.14
N ALA A 62 -2.79 -2.43 1.14
CA ALA A 62 -3.65 -1.42 1.73
C ALA A 62 -2.89 -0.12 1.97
N GLY A 63 -3.64 0.97 2.15
CA GLY A 63 -3.15 2.19 2.75
C GLY A 63 -3.48 2.22 4.24
N ALA A 64 -2.70 2.93 5.05
CA ALA A 64 -3.06 3.20 6.44
C ALA A 64 -2.90 4.68 6.81
N MET A 65 -3.65 5.07 7.84
CA MET A 65 -3.46 6.32 8.59
C MET A 65 -3.28 5.97 10.07
N MET A 66 -2.25 6.54 10.70
CA MET A 66 -2.04 6.43 12.15
C MET A 66 -2.66 7.62 12.86
N SER A 67 -3.50 7.36 13.85
CA SER A 67 -4.04 8.37 14.76
C SER A 67 -3.37 8.22 16.13
N VAL A 68 -2.91 9.33 16.68
CA VAL A 68 -2.28 9.42 18.01
C VAL A 68 -3.19 10.30 18.86
N ASP A 69 -3.67 9.77 19.98
CA ASP A 69 -4.52 10.52 20.91
C ASP A 69 -3.70 11.28 21.97
N ASP A 70 -4.39 11.96 22.88
CA ASP A 70 -3.81 12.73 23.98
C ASP A 70 -3.05 11.87 25.01
N THR A 71 -3.32 10.56 25.06
CA THR A 71 -2.56 9.59 25.86
C THR A 71 -1.40 8.97 25.10
N LEU A 72 -1.12 9.45 23.88
CA LEU A 72 -0.13 8.92 22.94
C LEU A 72 -0.45 7.50 22.45
N MET A 73 -1.70 7.05 22.60
CA MET A 73 -2.10 5.75 22.08
C MET A 73 -2.20 5.81 20.55
N CYS A 74 -1.46 4.92 19.89
CA CYS A 74 -1.44 4.82 18.44
C CYS A 74 -2.51 3.81 17.97
N SER A 75 -3.42 4.27 17.10
CA SER A 75 -4.41 3.43 16.41
C SER A 75 -4.30 3.60 14.90
N PHE A 76 -4.73 2.58 14.13
CA PHE A 76 -4.58 2.56 12.68
C PHE A 76 -5.93 2.39 11.98
N GLN A 77 -6.15 3.21 10.97
CA GLN A 77 -7.28 3.11 10.05
C GLN A 77 -6.76 2.58 8.71
N ILE A 78 -7.29 1.43 8.27
CA ILE A 78 -6.83 0.74 7.07
C ILE A 78 -7.78 1.01 5.90
N LEU A 79 -7.22 1.45 4.79
CA LEU A 79 -7.90 1.70 3.53
C LEU A 79 -7.52 0.61 2.54
N LYS A 80 -8.42 -0.34 2.31
CA LYS A 80 -8.22 -1.35 1.26
C LYS A 80 -8.30 -0.71 -0.13
N PRO A 81 -7.61 -1.27 -1.15
CA PRO A 81 -7.80 -0.86 -2.53
C PRO A 81 -9.27 -0.77 -2.91
N ALA A 82 -9.66 0.33 -3.53
CA ALA A 82 -11.02 0.46 -4.03
C ALA A 82 -11.26 -0.58 -5.13
N GLU A 83 -12.41 -1.26 -5.09
CA GLU A 83 -12.84 -2.05 -6.23
C GLU A 83 -12.96 -1.13 -7.44
N LYS A 84 -12.39 -1.55 -8.58
CA LYS A 84 -12.60 -0.84 -9.85
C LYS A 84 -14.11 -0.81 -10.07
N ARG A 85 -14.71 0.38 -9.96
CA ARG A 85 -16.11 0.62 -10.33
C ARG A 85 -16.20 0.16 -11.78
N ARG A 86 -16.82 -1.00 -12.04
CA ARG A 86 -17.19 -1.40 -13.40
C ARG A 86 -18.10 -0.28 -13.89
N THR A 87 -17.58 0.63 -14.69
CA THR A 87 -18.41 1.53 -15.46
C THR A 87 -19.28 0.63 -16.32
N LEU A 88 -20.54 0.48 -15.94
CA LEU A 88 -21.62 0.08 -16.84
C LEU A 88 -21.78 1.21 -17.87
N ALA A 89 -20.77 1.41 -18.70
CA ALA A 89 -20.83 2.24 -19.88
C ALA A 89 -21.33 1.34 -21.01
N ALA A 90 -22.66 1.31 -21.12
CA ALA A 90 -23.47 1.03 -22.30
C ALA A 90 -22.71 0.48 -23.53
N SER A 91 -22.83 -0.83 -23.76
CA SER A 91 -22.71 -1.40 -25.11
C SER A 91 -23.93 -0.97 -25.93
N SER A 92 -23.91 0.23 -26.48
CA SER A 92 -24.86 0.66 -27.51
C SER A 92 -24.17 1.51 -28.59
N SER A 93 -23.58 0.82 -29.57
CA SER A 93 -23.57 1.28 -30.96
C SER A 93 -23.18 0.12 -31.86
N GLY A 94 -24.14 -0.31 -32.68
CA GLY A 94 -23.94 -1.38 -33.65
C GLY A 94 -23.14 -0.93 -34.86
N THR A 95 -22.46 -1.89 -35.47
CA THR A 95 -22.23 -1.92 -36.91
C THR A 95 -22.58 -3.31 -37.42
N ALA A 96 -23.48 -3.35 -38.40
CA ALA A 96 -23.96 -4.56 -39.04
C ALA A 96 -22.83 -5.24 -39.81
N ALA A 97 -22.61 -6.53 -39.55
CA ALA A 97 -21.81 -7.41 -40.39
C ALA A 97 -22.73 -8.52 -40.93
N SER A 98 -22.90 -8.53 -42.25
CA SER A 98 -23.68 -9.50 -43.02
C SER A 98 -23.19 -10.95 -42.82
N PRO A 99 -24.07 -11.97 -42.93
CA PRO A 99 -23.74 -13.36 -42.62
C PRO A 99 -23.00 -14.05 -43.78
N PRO A 100 -21.97 -14.88 -43.53
CA PRO A 100 -21.53 -15.84 -44.52
C PRO A 100 -22.39 -17.12 -44.50
N ALA A 101 -22.63 -17.63 -45.69
CA ALA A 101 -23.57 -18.68 -46.04
C ALA A 101 -23.28 -20.06 -45.43
N LYS A 102 -24.37 -20.82 -45.21
CA LYS A 102 -24.36 -22.27 -44.98
C LYS A 102 -23.57 -22.98 -46.08
N LYS A 103 -22.64 -23.88 -45.69
CA LYS A 103 -22.25 -25.02 -46.52
C LYS A 103 -22.54 -26.32 -45.78
N SER A 104 -23.14 -27.22 -46.53
CA SER A 104 -23.74 -28.48 -46.14
C SER A 104 -22.71 -29.53 -45.71
N LYS A 105 -23.17 -30.35 -44.78
CA LYS A 105 -22.61 -31.63 -44.34
C LYS A 105 -22.56 -32.63 -45.50
N THR A 106 -21.37 -33.19 -45.75
CA THR A 106 -21.14 -34.60 -46.11
C THR A 106 -19.76 -34.98 -45.64
#